data_AF-A0A0B1TUI3-F1
#
_entry.id   AF-A0A0B1TUI3-F1
#
_cell.length_a   1.000
_cell.length_b   1.000
_cell.length_c   1.000
_cell.angle_alpha   90.00
_cell.angle_beta   90.00
_cell.angle_gamma   90.00
#
_symmetry.space_group_name_H-M   'P 1'
#
loop_
_entity.id
_entity.type
_entity.pdbx_description
1 polymer ?
#
loop_
_entity_poly.entity_id
_entity_poly.type
_entity_poly.pdbx_seq_one_letter_code
_entity_poly.pdbx_strand_id
1 'polypeptide(L)'
;MVQTGGETVEMLLEMLLSWGHAFRKQNLQIILPVGPPLGPDNRPTGMFTTGHFLILSQNIDYIQIMTYDYSVGDKQGVAPYDWVERSVEAVISRAKDYSGQLMVGINHYGYEYSSKSIQALNFDKYLELLKKDENKLEWDPNSKEHYLVTGSSKVYYPSLTSIEMRLNIARKYKTGAAIWDFGQGLNYFTQLL
;
A
#
# COMPACT_ATOMS: atom_id res chain seq x y z
N MET A 1 28.91 -22.33 -2.87
CA MET A 1 27.65 -21.63 -3.19
C MET A 1 27.03 -21.26 -1.87
N VAL A 2 27.11 -20.00 -1.47
CA VAL A 2 26.60 -19.59 -0.16
C VAL A 2 25.10 -19.40 -0.29
N GLN A 3 24.32 -20.16 0.49
CA GLN A 3 22.85 -20.07 0.60
C GLN A 3 22.43 -18.82 1.41
N THR A 4 23.05 -17.66 1.16
CA THR A 4 22.93 -16.47 2.03
C THR A 4 21.51 -15.91 2.12
N GLY A 5 20.71 -16.02 1.05
CA GLY A 5 19.37 -15.43 1.00
C GLY A 5 18.36 -16.10 1.94
N GLY A 6 18.42 -17.42 2.08
CA GLY A 6 17.52 -18.17 2.96
C GLY A 6 17.85 -17.97 4.43
N GLU A 7 19.13 -18.16 4.79
CA GLU A 7 19.61 -18.01 6.17
C GLU A 7 19.37 -16.60 6.72
N THR A 8 19.56 -15.57 5.90
CA THR A 8 19.32 -14.17 6.34
C THR A 8 17.84 -13.91 6.60
N VAL A 9 16.94 -14.46 5.77
CA VAL A 9 15.48 -14.32 5.97
C VAL A 9 15.05 -15.05 7.24
N GLU A 10 15.57 -16.26 7.47
CA GLU A 10 15.29 -17.03 8.69
C GLU A 10 15.74 -16.27 9.94
N MET A 11 16.98 -15.76 9.96
CA MET A 11 17.48 -14.95 11.08
C MET A 11 16.64 -13.69 11.33
N LEU A 12 16.20 -13.02 10.26
CA LEU A 12 15.32 -11.85 10.37
C LEU A 12 13.96 -12.23 10.98
N LEU A 13 13.35 -13.34 10.52
CA LEU A 13 12.09 -13.83 11.07
C LEU A 13 12.23 -14.19 12.55
N GLU A 14 13.28 -14.92 12.93
CA GLU A 14 13.56 -15.27 14.33
C GLU A 14 13.75 -14.03 15.21
N MET A 15 14.48 -13.02 14.72
CA MET A 15 14.66 -11.75 15.41
C MET A 15 13.32 -11.04 15.62
N LEU A 16 12.49 -10.94 14.58
CA LEU A 16 11.16 -10.30 14.66
C LEU A 16 10.24 -11.04 15.64
N LEU A 17 10.26 -12.38 15.63
CA LEU A 17 9.48 -13.18 16.59
C LEU A 17 9.96 -12.99 18.03
N SER A 18 11.28 -12.88 18.24
CA SER A 18 11.87 -12.60 19.55
C SER A 18 11.48 -11.21 20.06
N TRP A 19 11.52 -10.20 19.18
CA TRP A 19 11.07 -8.84 19.50
C TRP A 19 9.58 -8.79 19.82
N GLY A 20 8.74 -9.43 19.01
CA GLY A 20 7.30 -9.51 19.27
C GLY A 20 6.98 -10.11 20.64
N HIS A 21 7.67 -11.21 21.00
CA HIS A 21 7.55 -11.80 22.34
C HIS A 21 8.01 -10.85 23.46
N ALA A 22 9.15 -10.19 23.28
CA ALA A 22 9.70 -9.25 24.25
C ALA A 22 8.78 -8.03 24.46
N PHE A 23 8.21 -7.48 23.39
CA PHE A 23 7.31 -6.33 23.42
C PHE A 23 5.98 -6.70 24.09
N ARG A 24 5.42 -7.86 23.75
CA ARG A 24 4.19 -8.37 24.37
C ARG A 24 4.34 -8.55 25.88
N LYS A 25 5.49 -9.02 26.37
CA LYS A 25 5.79 -9.09 27.82
C LYS A 25 5.75 -7.74 28.53
N GLN A 26 5.94 -6.65 27.79
CA GLN A 26 5.87 -5.28 28.29
C GLN A 26 4.54 -4.60 27.93
N ASN A 27 3.53 -5.35 27.45
CA ASN A 27 2.25 -4.82 26.98
C ASN A 27 2.40 -3.77 25.84
N LEU A 28 3.40 -3.98 24.99
CA LEU A 28 3.64 -3.17 23.78
C LEU A 28 3.24 -3.96 22.54
N GLN A 29 2.81 -3.22 21.51
CA GLN A 29 2.48 -3.78 20.19
C GLN A 29 3.62 -3.61 19.21
N ILE A 30 3.71 -4.51 18.24
CA ILE A 30 4.57 -4.39 17.07
C ILE A 30 3.75 -4.40 15.79
N ILE A 31 3.98 -3.38 14.96
CA ILE A 31 3.39 -3.24 13.64
C ILE A 31 4.53 -3.29 12.63
N LEU A 32 4.48 -4.25 11.71
CA LEU A 32 5.55 -4.48 10.75
C LEU A 32 5.13 -4.04 9.33
N PRO A 33 5.68 -2.95 8.78
CA PRO A 33 5.54 -2.63 7.38
C PRO A 33 6.40 -3.55 6.51
N VAL A 34 5.82 -4.07 5.44
CA VAL A 34 6.49 -4.94 4.47
C VAL A 34 6.16 -4.50 3.04
N GLY A 35 7.06 -4.80 2.10
CA GLY A 35 6.83 -4.55 0.69
C GLY A 35 5.63 -5.33 0.14
N PRO A 36 5.14 -4.95 -1.06
CA PRO A 36 3.99 -5.63 -1.65
C PRO A 36 4.32 -7.10 -1.96
N PRO A 37 3.36 -8.02 -1.71
CA PRO A 37 3.50 -9.45 -2.04
C PRO A 37 3.70 -9.69 -3.55
N LEU A 38 3.07 -8.87 -4.38
CA LEU A 38 3.10 -8.98 -5.84
C LEU A 38 3.83 -7.79 -6.46
N GLY A 39 4.68 -8.10 -7.44
CA GLY A 39 5.22 -7.11 -8.34
C GLY A 39 4.17 -6.62 -9.33
N PRO A 40 4.53 -5.64 -10.16
CA PRO A 40 3.55 -5.05 -11.05
C PRO A 40 3.05 -5.94 -12.19
N ASP A 41 3.83 -6.95 -12.55
CA ASP A 41 3.46 -8.04 -13.45
C ASP A 41 2.54 -9.09 -12.78
N ASN A 42 2.06 -8.81 -11.56
CA ASN A 42 1.29 -9.71 -10.70
C ASN A 42 2.03 -11.00 -10.33
N ARG A 43 3.37 -11.03 -10.40
CA ARG A 43 4.16 -12.17 -9.93
C ARG A 43 4.62 -11.96 -8.48
N PRO A 44 4.76 -13.02 -7.69
CA PRO A 44 5.30 -12.91 -6.34
C PRO A 44 6.69 -12.23 -6.34
N THR A 45 6.88 -11.23 -5.49
CA THR A 45 8.18 -10.56 -5.33
C THR A 45 9.20 -11.44 -4.59
N GLY A 46 8.73 -12.45 -3.86
CA GLY A 46 9.53 -13.24 -2.93
C GLY A 46 9.85 -12.52 -1.61
N MET A 47 9.66 -11.20 -1.54
CA MET A 47 9.96 -10.39 -0.35
C MET A 47 8.99 -10.67 0.79
N PHE A 48 7.69 -10.82 0.48
CA PHE A 48 6.67 -11.14 1.45
C PHE A 48 5.70 -12.19 0.90
N THR A 49 5.55 -13.29 1.62
CA THR A 49 4.77 -14.46 1.19
C THR A 49 3.76 -14.84 2.27
N THR A 50 2.78 -15.67 1.93
CA THR A 50 1.87 -16.25 2.93
C THR A 50 2.62 -17.02 4.02
N GLY A 51 3.74 -17.66 3.69
CA GLY A 51 4.59 -18.35 4.66
C GLY A 51 5.18 -17.39 5.68
N HIS A 52 5.75 -16.27 5.23
CA HIS A 52 6.25 -15.22 6.12
C HIS A 52 5.12 -14.66 7.00
N PHE A 53 3.95 -14.38 6.42
CA PHE A 53 2.79 -13.88 7.15
C PHE A 53 2.36 -14.84 8.28
N LEU A 54 2.23 -16.13 8.00
CA LEU A 54 1.83 -17.14 9.00
C LEU A 54 2.85 -17.28 10.13
N ILE A 55 4.14 -17.23 9.82
CA ILE A 55 5.21 -17.27 10.83
C ILE A 55 5.12 -16.02 11.72
N LEU A 56 5.12 -14.83 11.11
CA LEU A 56 5.11 -13.56 11.83
C LEU A 56 3.85 -13.39 12.69
N SER A 57 2.69 -13.88 12.23
CA SER A 57 1.40 -13.76 12.93
C SER A 57 1.35 -14.44 14.31
N GLN A 58 2.38 -15.22 14.67
CA GLN A 58 2.51 -15.82 16.00
C GLN A 58 2.82 -14.78 17.08
N ASN A 59 3.73 -13.84 16.79
CA ASN A 59 4.25 -12.87 17.76
C ASN A 59 4.20 -11.41 17.30
N ILE A 60 3.86 -11.14 16.04
CA ILE A 60 3.62 -9.79 15.52
C ILE A 60 2.13 -9.48 15.61
N ASP A 61 1.76 -8.27 16.06
CA ASP A 61 0.35 -7.93 16.27
C ASP A 61 -0.34 -7.50 14.98
N TYR A 62 0.33 -6.70 14.14
CA TYR A 62 -0.17 -6.30 12.83
C TYR A 62 0.94 -6.22 11.78
N ILE A 63 0.59 -6.51 10.53
CA ILE A 63 1.49 -6.46 9.38
C ILE A 63 0.86 -5.57 8.32
N GLN A 64 1.52 -4.48 7.97
CA GLN A 64 1.10 -3.59 6.90
C GLN A 64 1.79 -3.99 5.59
N ILE A 65 1.01 -4.30 4.55
CA ILE A 65 1.55 -4.40 3.19
C ILE A 65 1.52 -3.03 2.52
N MET A 66 2.67 -2.56 2.02
CA MET A 66 2.81 -1.28 1.32
C MET A 66 2.27 -1.40 -0.12
N THR A 67 0.95 -1.51 -0.26
CA THR A 67 0.23 -1.64 -1.54
C THR A 67 0.00 -0.28 -2.22
N TYR A 68 1.06 0.49 -2.36
CA TYR A 68 1.17 1.76 -3.08
C TYR A 68 2.57 1.86 -3.71
N ASP A 69 2.89 2.98 -4.37
CA ASP A 69 4.11 3.14 -5.18
C ASP A 69 4.24 2.08 -6.29
N TYR A 70 3.12 1.76 -6.94
CA TYR A 70 3.10 0.85 -8.08
C TYR A 70 3.95 1.42 -9.23
N SER A 71 5.04 0.73 -9.55
CA SER A 71 6.03 1.22 -10.53
C SER A 71 6.01 0.38 -11.81
N VAL A 72 5.26 0.83 -12.83
CA VAL A 72 5.34 0.32 -14.21
C VAL A 72 5.28 1.48 -15.19
N GLY A 73 6.46 1.95 -15.57
CA GLY A 73 6.59 3.04 -16.52
C GLY A 73 5.95 4.35 -16.04
N ASP A 74 6.16 5.40 -16.82
CA ASP A 74 6.08 6.75 -16.28
C ASP A 74 4.65 7.30 -16.08
N LYS A 75 3.56 6.53 -16.25
CA LYS A 75 2.18 7.11 -16.33
C LYS A 75 1.03 6.20 -15.87
N GLN A 76 1.15 5.53 -14.73
CA GLN A 76 0.06 4.74 -14.14
C GLN A 76 -0.36 5.27 -12.76
N GLY A 77 -1.49 4.77 -12.25
CA GLY A 77 -1.97 5.09 -10.91
C GLY A 77 -1.02 4.63 -9.80
N VAL A 78 -1.13 5.26 -8.63
CA VAL A 78 -0.19 5.06 -7.51
C VAL A 78 -0.42 3.69 -6.84
N ALA A 79 -1.66 3.21 -6.84
CA ALA A 79 -2.05 1.97 -6.20
C ALA A 79 -3.18 1.27 -6.99
N PRO A 80 -2.93 0.76 -8.22
CA PRO A 80 -3.97 0.20 -9.08
C PRO A 80 -4.81 -0.87 -8.37
N TYR A 81 -6.13 -0.70 -8.40
CA TYR A 81 -7.07 -1.48 -7.58
C TYR A 81 -6.85 -3.00 -7.72
N ASP A 82 -6.76 -3.50 -8.95
CA ASP A 82 -6.66 -4.94 -9.20
C ASP A 82 -5.35 -5.53 -8.64
N TRP A 83 -4.27 -4.75 -8.64
CA TRP A 83 -3.00 -5.15 -8.05
C TRP A 83 -3.05 -5.14 -6.52
N VAL A 84 -3.70 -4.13 -5.92
CA VAL A 84 -3.92 -4.09 -4.45
C VAL A 84 -4.75 -5.30 -4.02
N GLU A 85 -5.85 -5.58 -4.71
CA GLU A 85 -6.74 -6.71 -4.39
C GLU A 85 -6.00 -8.05 -4.49
N ARG A 86 -5.30 -8.28 -5.60
CA ARG A 86 -4.51 -9.51 -5.80
C ARG A 86 -3.40 -9.66 -4.77
N SER A 87 -2.77 -8.57 -4.34
CA SER A 87 -1.76 -8.58 -3.29
C SER A 87 -2.34 -9.05 -1.95
N VAL A 88 -3.52 -8.53 -1.57
CA VAL A 88 -4.23 -8.99 -0.36
C VAL A 88 -4.63 -10.46 -0.48
N GLU A 89 -5.22 -10.84 -1.62
CA GLU A 89 -5.67 -12.21 -1.87
C GLU A 89 -4.51 -13.23 -1.84
N ALA A 90 -3.36 -12.88 -2.41
CA ALA A 90 -2.18 -13.74 -2.42
C ALA A 90 -1.71 -14.11 -1.01
N VAL A 91 -1.87 -13.21 -0.04
CA VAL A 91 -1.53 -13.47 1.36
C VAL A 91 -2.68 -14.19 2.08
N ILE A 92 -3.91 -13.68 1.99
CA ILE A 92 -5.03 -14.11 2.83
C ILE A 92 -5.68 -15.43 2.39
N SER A 93 -5.63 -15.79 1.11
CA SER A 93 -6.31 -16.99 0.58
C SER A 93 -5.97 -18.27 1.34
N ARG A 94 -4.74 -18.36 1.88
CA ARG A 94 -4.23 -19.49 2.69
C ARG A 94 -3.99 -19.16 4.16
N ALA A 95 -4.44 -18.00 4.64
CA ALA A 95 -4.22 -17.51 6.00
C ALA A 95 -5.42 -16.76 6.58
N LYS A 96 -6.65 -17.20 6.25
CA LYS A 96 -7.90 -16.51 6.58
C LYS A 96 -8.09 -16.27 8.09
N ASP A 97 -7.64 -17.20 8.93
CA ASP A 97 -7.75 -17.11 10.39
C ASP A 97 -6.94 -15.95 10.98
N TYR A 98 -5.92 -15.47 10.25
CA TYR A 98 -5.06 -14.36 10.65
C TYR A 98 -5.40 -13.05 9.91
N SER A 99 -6.46 -13.02 9.10
CA SER A 99 -6.82 -11.86 8.26
C SER A 99 -6.85 -10.52 9.01
N GLY A 100 -7.36 -10.51 10.24
CA GLY A 100 -7.42 -9.31 11.08
C GLY A 100 -6.06 -8.74 11.51
N GLN A 101 -4.95 -9.47 11.32
CA GLN A 101 -3.60 -8.98 11.56
C GLN A 101 -2.98 -8.31 10.32
N LEU A 102 -3.52 -8.52 9.12
CA LEU A 102 -3.02 -7.86 7.91
C LEU A 102 -3.65 -6.47 7.79
N MET A 103 -2.91 -5.50 7.27
CA MET A 103 -3.41 -4.15 6.95
C MET A 103 -3.07 -3.76 5.52
N VAL A 104 -4.08 -3.32 4.76
CA VAL A 104 -3.93 -2.82 3.39
C VAL A 104 -3.35 -1.42 3.42
N GLY A 105 -2.27 -1.17 2.68
CA GLY A 105 -1.67 0.16 2.55
C GLY A 105 -2.48 1.07 1.64
N ILE A 106 -2.72 2.30 2.09
CA ILE A 106 -3.44 3.36 1.38
C ILE A 106 -2.57 4.62 1.36
N ASN A 107 -2.27 5.15 0.18
CA ASN A 107 -1.56 6.42 0.02
C ASN A 107 -2.51 7.62 0.18
N HIS A 108 -2.06 8.63 0.90
CA HIS A 108 -2.69 9.95 1.03
C HIS A 108 -1.94 11.05 0.26
N TYR A 109 -0.89 10.67 -0.47
CA TYR A 109 -0.15 11.50 -1.41
C TYR A 109 -0.38 11.03 -2.84
N GLY A 110 0.08 11.84 -3.79
CA GLY A 110 0.04 11.56 -5.20
C GLY A 110 1.39 11.72 -5.89
N TYR A 111 1.40 11.55 -7.20
CA TYR A 111 2.56 11.79 -8.05
C TYR A 111 2.19 12.62 -9.28
N GLU A 112 3.05 13.59 -9.60
CA GLU A 112 3.10 14.25 -10.89
C GLU A 112 4.10 13.51 -11.78
N TYR A 113 3.57 12.99 -12.89
CA TYR A 113 4.30 12.27 -13.90
C TYR A 113 4.54 13.16 -15.11
N SER A 114 5.78 13.53 -15.34
CA SER A 114 6.23 14.30 -16.51
C SER A 114 7.18 13.48 -17.37
N SER A 115 7.53 13.94 -18.56
CA SER A 115 8.53 13.26 -19.42
C SER A 115 9.95 13.23 -18.84
N LYS A 116 10.22 14.00 -17.77
CA LYS A 116 11.56 14.17 -17.20
C LYS A 116 11.69 13.68 -15.77
N SER A 117 10.58 13.58 -15.05
CA SER A 117 10.59 13.28 -13.62
C SER A 117 9.23 12.79 -13.12
N ILE A 118 9.30 12.02 -12.04
CA ILE A 118 8.18 11.67 -11.18
C ILE A 118 8.38 12.45 -9.88
N GLN A 119 7.40 13.24 -9.46
CA GLN A 119 7.48 14.08 -8.26
C GLN A 119 6.33 13.78 -7.32
N ALA A 120 6.63 13.44 -6.07
CA ALA A 120 5.61 13.27 -5.04
C ALA A 120 4.94 14.61 -4.73
N LEU A 121 3.64 14.58 -4.46
CA LEU A 121 2.88 15.77 -4.07
C LEU A 121 1.81 15.48 -3.02
N ASN A 122 1.56 16.48 -2.20
CA ASN A 122 0.55 16.46 -1.14
C ASN A 122 -0.68 17.28 -1.55
N PHE A 123 -1.65 17.38 -0.63
CA PHE A 123 -2.92 18.04 -0.86
C PHE A 123 -2.80 19.49 -1.33
N ASP A 124 -1.84 20.25 -0.80
CA ASP A 124 -1.63 21.66 -1.09
C ASP A 124 -1.31 21.86 -2.57
N LYS A 125 -0.33 21.10 -3.07
CA LYS A 125 0.07 21.15 -4.48
C LYS A 125 -1.02 20.61 -5.39
N TYR A 126 -1.70 19.54 -4.99
CA TYR A 126 -2.85 19.02 -5.73
C TYR A 126 -3.94 20.09 -5.91
N LEU A 127 -4.30 20.80 -4.84
CA LEU A 127 -5.31 21.86 -4.89
C LEU A 127 -4.88 23.06 -5.74
N GLU A 128 -3.60 23.44 -5.72
CA GLU A 128 -3.08 24.47 -6.63
C GLU A 128 -3.28 24.10 -8.10
N LEU A 129 -3.03 22.84 -8.45
CA LEU A 129 -3.21 22.34 -9.81
C LEU A 129 -4.68 22.19 -10.17
N LEU A 130 -5.51 21.68 -9.26
CA LEU A 130 -6.94 21.50 -9.47
C LEU A 130 -7.68 22.82 -9.74
N LYS A 131 -7.24 23.93 -9.14
CA LYS A 131 -7.85 25.26 -9.29
C LYS A 131 -7.61 25.92 -10.65
N LYS A 132 -6.75 25.36 -11.51
CA LYS A 132 -6.45 25.93 -12.82
C LYS A 132 -7.47 25.44 -13.85
N ASP A 133 -8.14 26.37 -14.51
CA ASP A 133 -9.24 26.07 -15.45
C ASP A 133 -8.81 25.19 -16.64
N GLU A 134 -7.54 25.24 -17.03
CA GLU A 134 -6.99 24.40 -18.11
C GLU A 134 -6.80 22.94 -17.71
N ASN A 135 -6.72 22.64 -16.41
CA ASN A 135 -6.47 21.30 -15.90
C ASN A 135 -7.77 20.51 -15.81
N LYS A 136 -7.75 19.28 -16.33
CA LYS A 136 -8.95 18.42 -16.37
C LYS A 136 -8.78 17.25 -15.44
N LEU A 137 -9.78 17.04 -14.58
CA LEU A 137 -9.91 15.84 -13.76
C LEU A 137 -10.52 14.72 -14.59
N GLU A 138 -9.80 13.61 -14.69
CA GLU A 138 -10.19 12.42 -15.44
C GLU A 138 -10.15 11.18 -14.55
N TRP A 139 -10.87 10.15 -14.96
CA TRP A 139 -10.90 8.84 -14.30
C TRP A 139 -10.12 7.82 -15.13
N ASP A 140 -9.19 7.11 -14.48
CA ASP A 140 -8.49 5.97 -15.06
C ASP A 140 -9.22 4.67 -14.68
N PRO A 141 -9.92 4.01 -15.63
CA PRO A 141 -10.66 2.79 -15.34
C PRO A 141 -9.77 1.60 -15.00
N ASN A 142 -8.49 1.62 -15.38
CA ASN A 142 -7.57 0.50 -15.14
C ASN A 142 -7.04 0.52 -13.70
N SER A 143 -6.55 1.69 -13.26
CA SER A 143 -6.08 1.86 -11.88
C SER A 143 -7.23 2.08 -10.90
N LYS A 144 -8.40 2.52 -11.39
CA LYS A 144 -9.54 2.98 -10.58
C LYS A 144 -9.12 4.13 -9.66
N GLU A 145 -8.47 5.12 -10.28
CA GLU A 145 -7.95 6.33 -9.65
C GLU A 145 -8.27 7.55 -10.52
N HIS A 146 -8.32 8.73 -9.90
CA HIS A 146 -8.42 9.98 -10.62
C HIS A 146 -7.04 10.53 -10.96
N TYR A 147 -6.93 11.25 -12.07
CA TYR A 147 -5.75 12.04 -12.39
C TYR A 147 -6.12 13.39 -13.00
N LEU A 148 -5.25 14.39 -12.82
CA LEU A 148 -5.32 15.65 -13.57
C LEU A 148 -4.44 15.55 -14.81
N VAL A 149 -4.94 16.07 -15.93
CA VAL A 149 -4.11 16.37 -17.11
C VAL A 149 -3.61 17.81 -16.98
N THR A 150 -2.29 17.98 -16.85
CA THR A 150 -1.66 19.30 -16.66
C THR A 150 -0.61 19.54 -17.74
N GLY A 151 -1.02 20.08 -18.88
CA GLY A 151 -0.17 20.20 -20.06
C GLY A 151 0.25 18.82 -20.58
N SER A 152 1.55 18.49 -20.46
CA SER A 152 2.10 17.17 -20.84
C SER A 152 2.27 16.21 -19.66
N SER A 153 1.99 16.65 -18.43
CA SER A 153 2.06 15.85 -17.21
C SER A 153 0.71 15.22 -16.86
N LYS A 154 0.76 14.11 -16.11
CA LYS A 154 -0.40 13.51 -15.42
C LYS A 154 -0.18 13.54 -13.92
N VAL A 155 -1.20 13.92 -13.16
CA VAL A 155 -1.11 14.02 -11.70
C VAL A 155 -2.11 13.07 -11.09
N TYR A 156 -1.65 11.94 -10.56
CA TYR A 156 -2.52 11.04 -9.79
C TYR A 156 -2.54 11.48 -8.34
N TYR A 157 -3.72 11.63 -7.76
CA TYR A 157 -3.90 11.94 -6.35
C TYR A 157 -5.17 11.24 -5.84
N PRO A 158 -5.20 10.76 -4.59
CA PRO A 158 -6.36 10.05 -4.06
C PRO A 158 -7.65 10.88 -4.11
N SER A 159 -8.77 10.18 -4.20
CA SER A 159 -10.12 10.72 -4.14
C SER A 159 -10.94 9.88 -3.18
N LEU A 160 -12.10 10.38 -2.71
CA LEU A 160 -12.98 9.56 -1.87
C LEU A 160 -13.32 8.23 -2.54
N THR A 161 -13.61 8.25 -3.84
CA THR A 161 -13.90 7.05 -4.63
C THR A 161 -12.73 6.08 -4.60
N SER A 162 -11.51 6.53 -4.91
CA SER A 162 -10.36 5.61 -4.96
C SER A 162 -10.04 5.04 -3.58
N ILE A 163 -10.12 5.84 -2.51
CA ILE A 163 -9.88 5.39 -1.12
C ILE A 163 -10.94 4.39 -0.69
N GLU A 164 -12.23 4.70 -0.87
CA GLU A 164 -13.35 3.83 -0.50
C GLU A 164 -13.25 2.46 -1.19
N MET A 165 -12.79 2.43 -2.45
CA MET A 165 -12.55 1.18 -3.15
C MET A 165 -11.46 0.32 -2.48
N ARG A 166 -10.36 0.90 -1.98
CA ARG A 166 -9.31 0.14 -1.25
C ARG A 166 -9.80 -0.26 0.15
N LEU A 167 -10.58 0.58 0.82
CA LEU A 167 -11.23 0.22 2.08
C LEU A 167 -12.20 -0.96 1.89
N ASN A 168 -12.90 -1.02 0.76
CA ASN A 168 -13.76 -2.16 0.43
C ASN A 168 -12.99 -3.46 0.18
N ILE A 169 -11.75 -3.40 -0.30
CA ILE A 169 -10.85 -4.56 -0.30
C ILE A 169 -10.59 -5.00 1.14
N ALA A 170 -10.22 -4.08 2.03
CA ALA A 170 -9.98 -4.43 3.44
C ALA A 170 -11.22 -5.06 4.10
N ARG A 171 -12.41 -4.50 3.86
CA ARG A 171 -13.69 -5.07 4.31
C ARG A 171 -13.95 -6.47 3.74
N LYS A 172 -13.75 -6.65 2.42
CA LYS A 172 -13.95 -7.94 1.72
C LYS A 172 -13.08 -9.05 2.30
N TYR A 173 -11.82 -8.77 2.60
CA TYR A 173 -10.86 -9.75 3.12
C TYR A 173 -10.75 -9.77 4.65
N LYS A 174 -11.56 -8.97 5.36
CA LYS A 174 -11.57 -8.84 6.83
C LYS A 174 -10.20 -8.45 7.41
N THR A 175 -9.49 -7.57 6.71
CA THR A 175 -8.20 -7.02 7.12
C THR A 175 -8.39 -5.62 7.69
N GLY A 176 -7.34 -5.05 8.30
CA GLY A 176 -7.27 -3.63 8.60
C GLY A 176 -6.83 -2.79 7.38
N ALA A 177 -6.62 -1.49 7.62
CA ALA A 177 -6.06 -0.53 6.67
C ALA A 177 -4.98 0.31 7.37
N ALA A 178 -3.95 0.70 6.63
CA ALA A 178 -2.85 1.55 7.10
C ALA A 178 -2.64 2.69 6.11
N ILE A 179 -2.58 3.92 6.61
CA ILE A 179 -2.53 5.14 5.78
C ILE A 179 -1.11 5.69 5.81
N TRP A 180 -0.59 6.05 4.63
CA TRP A 180 0.69 6.77 4.48
C TRP A 180 0.47 8.09 3.73
N ASP A 181 0.63 9.26 4.34
CA ASP A 181 0.60 9.46 5.78
C ASP A 181 -0.40 10.56 6.17
N PHE A 182 -0.76 10.59 7.45
CA PHE A 182 -1.68 11.57 8.00
C PHE A 182 -1.08 12.98 7.89
N GLY A 183 -1.78 13.87 7.18
CA GLY A 183 -1.31 15.24 6.87
C GLY A 183 -0.92 15.48 5.41
N GLN A 184 -0.78 14.42 4.60
CA GLN A 184 -0.57 14.56 3.14
C GLN A 184 -1.88 14.59 2.35
N GLY A 185 -2.93 13.99 2.92
CA GLY A 185 -4.28 13.85 2.38
C GLY A 185 -5.14 15.09 2.56
N LEU A 186 -6.30 15.12 1.90
CA LEU A 186 -7.33 16.13 2.15
C LEU A 186 -8.12 15.80 3.41
N ASN A 187 -8.44 16.80 4.26
CA ASN A 187 -9.10 16.58 5.56
C ASN A 187 -10.37 15.71 5.47
N TYR A 188 -11.16 15.88 4.41
CA TYR A 188 -12.42 15.15 4.22
C TYR A 188 -12.23 13.66 3.86
N PHE A 189 -11.01 13.18 3.61
CA PHE A 189 -10.74 11.75 3.46
C PHE A 189 -11.08 10.96 4.74
N THR A 190 -10.94 11.60 5.91
CA THR A 190 -11.27 10.99 7.21
C THR A 190 -12.75 10.63 7.37
N GLN A 191 -13.65 11.16 6.52
CA GLN A 191 -15.07 10.82 6.53
C GLN A 191 -15.35 9.36 6.11
N LEU A 192 -14.37 8.68 5.51
CA LEU A 192 -14.47 7.28 5.10
C LEU A 192 -14.03 6.27 6.20
N LEU A 193 -13.44 6.77 7.29
CA LEU A 193 -12.89 5.98 8.40
C LEU A 193 -13.88 5.90 9.56
#